data_AF-A0A0W0YFH2-F1
#
_entry.id   AF-A0A0W0YFH2-F1
#
_cell.length_a   1.000
_cell.length_b   1.000
_cell.length_c   1.000
_cell.angle_alpha   90.00
_cell.angle_beta   90.00
_cell.angle_gamma   90.00
#
_symmetry.space_group_name_H-M   'P 1'
#
loop_
_entity.id
_entity.type
_entity.pdbx_description
1 polymer ?
#
loop_
_entity_poly.entity_id
_entity_poly.type
_entity_poly.pdbx_seq_one_letter_code
_entity_poly.pdbx_strand_id
1 'polypeptide(L)'
;MNSIIVQLTQNHGGPLHYLGNRYLTLPDLTGHMSPDTSWLNEHFSILLANTKGRKYKKAIEPFSGSASWSMAAMEIGLAEEYIINDSNKILINTLQLIKDNPALIKESYAALIEKYDVSLSKKEYFLETINNYNQAVEHKEKALLLPFIINHSWGGILFYDQELNIIYREGELFEGKKDNRFLEHANLSLEMFLSEIDRLSNLLNANQVSFRSGDFMEVISLAAPGDFVALNPPYPENEHSTLEKAGMYIELYSPEKLHQNLVQIIQHLEKQNIHYYMTYGFYNPKFRNYVLANENHQPINFLRVLGYENCAFGIGLDQMYFTSQFLIPHGINIFKAEEVLGKQDLTPEEALEQFKRFPQKCFAVIYRAFIKPGLEMEYQEAWRKVASYFLQYRGALGSCLHKTNEGMWLAYSRWPDKETRDASWPGDNTPSEMLPNEIKKAVITIQECIDQTQKLPEITMEVVNDLLYSN
;
A
#
# COMPACT_ATOMS: atom_id res chain seq x y z
N MET A 1 19.14 -13.90 2.49
CA MET A 1 18.06 -13.69 1.50
C MET A 1 18.12 -12.21 1.16
N ASN A 2 18.39 -11.88 -0.10
CA ASN A 2 18.45 -10.49 -0.56
C ASN A 2 17.20 -9.75 -0.09
N SER A 3 17.36 -8.60 0.56
CA SER A 3 16.29 -7.62 0.66
C SER A 3 15.92 -7.26 -0.77
N ILE A 4 14.81 -7.82 -1.24
CA ILE A 4 14.18 -7.36 -2.46
C ILE A 4 13.65 -5.98 -2.06
N ILE A 5 14.47 -4.93 -2.22
CA ILE A 5 13.93 -3.61 -2.46
C ILE A 5 13.14 -3.83 -3.74
N VAL A 6 11.82 -3.90 -3.59
CA VAL A 6 10.89 -4.10 -4.69
C VAL A 6 10.99 -2.82 -5.51
N GLN A 7 11.88 -2.80 -6.48
CA GLN A 7 11.77 -1.86 -7.57
C GLN A 7 10.67 -2.41 -8.46
N LEU A 8 9.41 -2.05 -8.12
CA LEU A 8 8.41 -1.89 -9.17
C LEU A 8 9.07 -1.01 -10.24
N THR A 9 8.92 -1.36 -11.52
CA THR A 9 9.66 -0.66 -12.59
C THR A 9 9.42 0.86 -12.53
N GLN A 10 10.33 1.66 -13.09
CA GLN A 10 10.30 3.13 -13.00
C GLN A 10 9.05 3.81 -13.59
N ASN A 11 8.10 3.06 -14.17
CA ASN A 11 6.92 3.54 -14.90
C ASN A 11 5.57 3.16 -14.25
N HIS A 12 5.37 3.33 -12.93
CA HIS A 12 4.14 2.85 -12.30
C HIS A 12 3.41 3.88 -11.42
N GLY A 13 2.88 4.93 -12.05
CA GLY A 13 1.51 5.32 -11.70
C GLY A 13 0.64 4.12 -12.02
N GLY A 14 0.02 3.53 -11.00
CA GLY A 14 -0.46 2.17 -11.08
C GLY A 14 -1.43 1.91 -12.25
N PRO A 15 -1.75 0.64 -12.51
CA PRO A 15 -2.82 0.16 -13.41
C PRO A 15 -4.20 0.85 -13.34
N LEU A 16 -4.35 1.92 -12.53
CA LEU A 16 -5.58 2.57 -12.11
C LEU A 16 -5.63 4.09 -12.25
N HIS A 17 -4.93 4.66 -13.21
CA HIS A 17 -5.29 6.02 -13.63
C HIS A 17 -6.62 6.07 -14.43
N TYR A 18 -7.19 4.94 -14.90
CA TYR A 18 -8.15 4.96 -16.02
C TYR A 18 -9.44 4.12 -15.89
N LEU A 19 -9.59 3.33 -14.82
CA LEU A 19 -10.77 2.47 -14.59
C LEU A 19 -11.39 2.60 -13.19
N GLY A 20 -10.99 3.63 -12.43
CA GLY A 20 -11.65 3.96 -11.17
C GLY A 20 -11.02 3.26 -10.00
N ASN A 21 -9.94 3.84 -9.47
CA ASN A 21 -9.82 4.03 -8.03
C ASN A 21 -8.88 5.21 -7.78
N ARG A 22 -9.50 6.38 -7.56
CA ARG A 22 -8.95 7.61 -6.96
C ARG A 22 -7.68 8.20 -7.61
N TYR A 23 -7.83 9.04 -8.64
CA TYR A 23 -6.76 9.99 -8.99
C TYR A 23 -7.11 11.39 -8.48
N LEU A 24 -6.24 11.93 -7.63
CA LEU A 24 -6.19 13.33 -7.21
C LEU A 24 -4.83 13.89 -7.67
N THR A 25 -4.79 14.80 -8.65
CA THR A 25 -3.61 15.65 -8.96
C THR A 25 -4.09 16.96 -9.60
N LEU A 26 -3.51 18.17 -9.49
CA LEU A 26 -2.28 18.80 -8.95
C LEU A 26 -2.62 20.31 -8.66
N PRO A 27 -1.82 21.13 -7.94
CA PRO A 27 -0.39 20.98 -7.62
C PRO A 27 -0.08 21.04 -6.11
N ASP A 28 0.68 20.08 -5.61
CA ASP A 28 2.03 20.26 -5.07
C ASP A 28 2.52 18.88 -4.61
N LEU A 29 3.83 18.70 -4.56
CA LEU A 29 4.49 17.48 -4.10
C LEU A 29 3.98 17.07 -2.71
N THR A 30 3.99 15.75 -2.44
CA THR A 30 3.62 15.05 -1.20
C THR A 30 2.16 14.54 -1.13
N GLY A 31 1.91 13.32 -1.63
CA GLY A 31 1.49 12.19 -0.78
C GLY A 31 0.01 11.81 -0.51
N HIS A 32 -0.86 11.53 -1.48
CA HIS A 32 -1.80 10.36 -1.42
C HIS A 32 -1.78 9.89 -2.86
N MET A 33 -1.08 8.79 -3.10
CA MET A 33 -0.69 8.45 -4.46
C MET A 33 -0.03 9.65 -5.14
N SER A 34 1.11 10.04 -4.57
CA SER A 34 2.23 10.35 -5.44
C SER A 34 2.24 9.30 -6.58
N PRO A 35 2.61 9.66 -7.81
CA PRO A 35 2.99 8.67 -8.80
C PRO A 35 4.08 7.71 -8.29
N ASP A 36 4.68 7.97 -7.11
CA ASP A 36 5.41 6.95 -6.37
C ASP A 36 4.47 5.91 -5.75
N THR A 37 4.83 4.68 -6.06
CA THR A 37 4.25 3.40 -5.68
C THR A 37 4.29 3.08 -4.18
N SER A 38 4.58 4.03 -3.29
CA SER A 38 4.80 3.80 -1.84
C SER A 38 3.76 2.91 -1.18
N TRP A 39 2.47 3.11 -1.43
CA TRP A 39 1.41 2.34 -0.76
C TRP A 39 1.39 0.86 -1.16
N LEU A 40 1.54 0.55 -2.46
CA LEU A 40 1.67 -0.82 -2.96
C LEU A 40 3.02 -1.40 -2.58
N ASN A 41 4.08 -0.59 -2.61
CA ASN A 41 5.42 -0.99 -2.21
C ASN A 41 5.43 -1.44 -0.75
N GLU A 42 4.80 -0.73 0.17
CA GLU A 42 4.70 -1.12 1.57
C GLU A 42 3.94 -2.43 1.73
N HIS A 43 2.77 -2.57 1.08
CA HIS A 43 1.98 -3.79 1.10
C HIS A 43 2.79 -4.98 0.58
N PHE A 44 3.30 -4.87 -0.65
CA PHE A 44 4.05 -5.94 -1.29
C PHE A 44 5.40 -6.20 -0.63
N SER A 45 6.00 -5.22 0.07
CA SER A 45 7.19 -5.45 0.88
C SER A 45 6.89 -6.38 2.04
N ILE A 46 5.76 -6.21 2.72
CA ILE A 46 5.29 -7.18 3.73
C ILE A 46 5.03 -8.53 3.08
N LEU A 47 4.30 -8.59 1.96
CA LEU A 47 3.98 -9.86 1.30
C LEU A 47 5.26 -10.61 0.86
N LEU A 48 6.20 -9.92 0.23
CA LEU A 48 7.43 -10.51 -0.32
C LEU A 48 8.41 -10.92 0.77
N ALA A 49 8.51 -10.16 1.87
CA ALA A 49 9.30 -10.56 3.03
C ALA A 49 8.80 -11.89 3.63
N ASN A 50 7.49 -12.11 3.61
CA ASN A 50 6.86 -13.30 4.19
C ASN A 50 6.78 -14.50 3.24
N THR A 51 6.81 -14.29 1.92
CA THR A 51 6.84 -15.38 0.93
C THR A 51 8.23 -16.00 0.74
N LYS A 52 9.30 -15.33 1.19
CA LYS A 52 10.69 -15.78 1.03
C LYS A 52 11.05 -16.07 -0.45
N GLY A 53 10.49 -15.29 -1.37
CA GLY A 53 10.72 -15.41 -2.81
C GLY A 53 9.95 -16.55 -3.50
N ARG A 54 8.97 -17.16 -2.84
CA ARG A 54 8.07 -18.16 -3.44
C ARG A 54 6.81 -17.49 -3.97
N LYS A 55 6.30 -17.97 -5.10
CA LYS A 55 4.99 -17.57 -5.61
C LYS A 55 3.87 -18.28 -4.85
N TYR A 56 2.73 -17.62 -4.72
CA TYR A 56 1.48 -18.29 -4.40
C TYR A 56 0.98 -19.07 -5.60
N LYS A 57 0.19 -20.12 -5.36
CA LYS A 57 -0.48 -20.83 -6.46
C LYS A 57 -1.48 -19.90 -7.14
N LYS A 58 -2.30 -19.22 -6.34
CA LYS A 58 -3.33 -18.31 -6.82
C LYS A 58 -3.39 -17.06 -5.96
N ALA A 59 -3.52 -15.89 -6.59
CA ALA A 59 -3.94 -14.66 -5.94
C ALA A 59 -5.40 -14.39 -6.29
N ILE A 60 -6.23 -14.15 -5.28
CA ILE A 60 -7.67 -13.90 -5.42
C ILE A 60 -7.96 -12.49 -4.90
N GLU A 61 -8.51 -11.62 -5.75
CA GLU A 61 -8.97 -10.28 -5.38
C GLU A 61 -10.51 -10.24 -5.49
N PRO A 62 -11.26 -10.44 -4.40
CA PRO A 62 -12.72 -10.54 -4.41
C PRO A 62 -13.46 -9.21 -4.64
N PHE A 63 -12.77 -8.10 -4.35
CA PHE A 63 -13.27 -6.72 -4.41
C PHE A 63 -12.31 -5.90 -5.28
N SER A 64 -12.18 -6.28 -6.54
CA SER A 64 -11.13 -5.71 -7.38
C SER A 64 -11.35 -4.23 -7.64
N GLY A 65 -12.60 -3.78 -7.70
CA GLY A 65 -12.96 -2.52 -8.34
C GLY A 65 -12.35 -2.53 -9.73
N SER A 66 -11.30 -1.74 -9.88
CA SER A 66 -10.53 -1.61 -11.11
C SER A 66 -9.27 -2.47 -11.21
N ALA A 67 -8.97 -3.25 -10.16
CA ALA A 67 -7.93 -4.27 -10.08
C ALA A 67 -6.47 -3.77 -10.01
N SER A 68 -6.19 -2.62 -9.36
CA SER A 68 -4.79 -2.16 -9.15
C SER A 68 -3.94 -3.24 -8.52
N TRP A 69 -4.48 -3.84 -7.46
CA TRP A 69 -3.71 -4.74 -6.66
C TRP A 69 -3.36 -5.99 -7.46
N SER A 70 -4.32 -6.58 -8.19
CA SER A 70 -4.04 -7.73 -9.06
C SER A 70 -2.97 -7.42 -10.11
N MET A 71 -3.03 -6.26 -10.75
CA MET A 71 -2.07 -5.90 -11.79
C MET A 71 -0.67 -5.67 -11.20
N ALA A 72 -0.56 -4.99 -10.06
CA ALA A 72 0.72 -4.84 -9.38
C ALA A 72 1.25 -6.18 -8.85
N ALA A 73 0.36 -7.08 -8.40
CA ALA A 73 0.70 -8.44 -8.03
C ALA A 73 1.20 -9.25 -9.24
N MET A 74 0.72 -8.98 -10.46
CA MET A 74 1.26 -9.57 -11.70
C MET A 74 2.63 -9.01 -12.06
N GLU A 75 2.86 -7.70 -11.92
CA GLU A 75 4.15 -7.06 -12.22
C GLU A 75 5.30 -7.64 -11.40
N ILE A 76 5.05 -7.95 -10.13
CA ILE A 76 6.04 -8.61 -9.25
C ILE A 76 6.02 -10.14 -9.34
N GLY A 77 5.10 -10.71 -10.11
CA GLY A 77 4.92 -12.15 -10.24
C GLY A 77 4.56 -12.84 -8.92
N LEU A 78 3.67 -12.25 -8.12
CA LEU A 78 3.26 -12.75 -6.79
C LEU A 78 2.68 -14.17 -6.83
N ALA A 79 1.97 -14.54 -7.90
CA ALA A 79 1.28 -15.82 -8.02
C ALA A 79 1.45 -16.46 -9.41
N GLU A 80 1.06 -17.73 -9.53
CA GLU A 80 1.01 -18.47 -10.80
C GLU A 80 -0.31 -18.21 -11.56
N GLU A 81 -1.39 -17.98 -10.83
CA GLU A 81 -2.73 -17.69 -11.33
C GLU A 81 -3.37 -16.50 -10.57
N TYR A 82 -4.23 -15.75 -11.26
CA TYR A 82 -4.92 -14.59 -10.72
C TYR A 82 -6.43 -14.70 -10.95
N ILE A 83 -7.22 -14.51 -9.90
CA ILE A 83 -8.68 -14.37 -10.00
C ILE A 83 -9.06 -12.95 -9.62
N ILE A 84 -9.67 -12.24 -10.56
CA ILE A 84 -10.17 -10.87 -10.39
C ILE A 84 -11.69 -10.94 -10.34
N ASN A 85 -12.28 -10.46 -9.24
CA ASN A 85 -13.73 -10.46 -9.03
C ASN A 85 -14.23 -9.11 -8.54
N ASP A 86 -15.41 -8.72 -9.01
CA ASP A 86 -16.17 -7.60 -8.46
C ASP A 86 -17.68 -7.81 -8.63
N SER A 87 -18.49 -7.23 -7.75
CA SER A 87 -19.95 -7.23 -7.90
C SER A 87 -20.39 -6.41 -9.10
N ASN A 88 -19.60 -5.41 -9.51
CA ASN A 88 -19.82 -4.63 -10.71
C ASN A 88 -19.36 -5.37 -11.97
N LYS A 89 -20.33 -6.00 -12.62
CA LYS A 89 -20.12 -6.75 -13.87
C LYS A 89 -19.56 -5.89 -15.00
N ILE A 90 -19.88 -4.59 -15.06
CA ILE A 90 -19.38 -3.75 -16.14
C ILE A 90 -17.88 -3.48 -15.96
N LEU A 91 -17.40 -3.24 -14.74
CA LEU A 91 -15.95 -3.11 -14.47
C LEU A 91 -15.18 -4.36 -14.93
N ILE A 92 -15.70 -5.55 -14.58
CA ILE A 92 -15.09 -6.83 -14.98
C ILE A 92 -15.12 -7.02 -16.50
N ASN A 93 -16.23 -6.70 -17.16
CA ASN A 93 -16.32 -6.76 -18.62
C ASN A 93 -15.35 -5.79 -19.29
N THR A 94 -15.13 -4.59 -18.73
CA THR A 94 -14.15 -3.64 -19.24
C THR A 94 -12.74 -4.21 -19.14
N LEU A 95 -12.35 -4.82 -18.01
CA LEU A 95 -11.04 -5.47 -17.87
C LEU A 95 -10.86 -6.65 -18.85
N GLN A 96 -11.89 -7.48 -19.01
CA GLN A 96 -11.88 -8.56 -19.99
C GLN A 96 -11.73 -8.01 -21.42
N LEU A 97 -12.40 -6.90 -21.75
CA LEU A 97 -12.32 -6.28 -23.05
C LEU A 97 -10.95 -5.62 -23.30
N ILE A 98 -10.29 -5.07 -22.28
CA ILE A 98 -8.88 -4.62 -22.38
C ILE A 98 -7.97 -5.79 -22.74
N LYS A 99 -8.18 -6.94 -22.09
CA LYS A 99 -7.38 -8.14 -22.38
C LYS A 99 -7.62 -8.65 -23.81
N ASP A 100 -8.87 -8.78 -24.22
CA ASP A 100 -9.22 -9.52 -25.43
C ASP A 100 -9.31 -8.65 -26.69
N ASN A 101 -9.64 -7.36 -26.55
CA ASN A 101 -9.79 -6.44 -27.66
C ASN A 101 -9.40 -4.99 -27.28
N PRO A 102 -8.10 -4.75 -26.99
CA PRO A 102 -7.61 -3.43 -26.61
C PRO A 102 -7.84 -2.36 -27.69
N ALA A 103 -7.77 -2.74 -28.97
CA ALA A 103 -7.99 -1.82 -30.09
C ALA A 103 -9.39 -1.18 -30.03
N LEU A 104 -10.43 -1.98 -29.76
CA LEU A 104 -11.80 -1.49 -29.70
C LEU A 104 -12.03 -0.48 -28.58
N ILE A 105 -11.44 -0.70 -27.40
CA ILE A 105 -11.52 0.27 -26.29
C ILE A 105 -10.81 1.57 -26.67
N LYS A 106 -9.61 1.47 -27.25
CA LYS A 106 -8.83 2.63 -27.70
C LYS A 106 -9.58 3.46 -28.73
N GLU A 107 -10.16 2.82 -29.74
CA GLU A 107 -10.96 3.48 -30.79
C GLU A 107 -12.21 4.15 -30.22
N SER A 108 -12.95 3.44 -29.35
CA SER A 108 -14.14 3.98 -28.71
C SER A 108 -13.82 5.20 -27.83
N TYR A 109 -12.77 5.10 -27.00
CA TYR A 109 -12.36 6.21 -26.15
C TYR A 109 -11.89 7.42 -26.96
N ALA A 110 -11.08 7.22 -28.00
CA ALA A 110 -10.64 8.28 -28.89
C ALA A 110 -11.82 8.99 -29.57
N ALA A 111 -12.82 8.25 -30.04
CA ALA A 111 -14.03 8.82 -30.64
C ALA A 111 -14.88 9.62 -29.63
N LEU A 112 -14.94 9.18 -28.37
CA LEU A 112 -15.61 9.93 -27.30
C LEU A 112 -14.86 11.24 -26.98
N ILE A 113 -13.53 11.20 -26.93
CA ILE A 113 -12.70 12.39 -26.70
C ILE A 113 -12.82 13.38 -27.87
N GLU A 114 -12.79 12.93 -29.12
CA GLU A 114 -12.93 13.81 -30.29
C GLU A 114 -14.26 14.58 -30.24
N LYS A 115 -15.37 13.88 -29.99
CA LYS A 115 -16.70 14.49 -29.85
C LYS A 115 -16.80 15.39 -28.64
N TYR A 116 -16.22 14.98 -27.51
CA TYR A 116 -16.14 15.81 -26.31
C TYR A 116 -15.40 17.11 -26.60
N ASP A 117 -14.23 17.05 -27.26
CA ASP A 117 -13.36 18.18 -27.59
C ASP A 117 -14.06 19.23 -28.46
N VAL A 118 -14.86 18.81 -29.44
CA VAL A 118 -15.62 19.72 -30.32
C VAL A 118 -17.00 20.12 -29.78
N SER A 119 -17.46 19.53 -28.66
CA SER A 119 -18.77 19.85 -28.09
C SER A 119 -18.87 21.30 -27.59
N LEU A 120 -20.02 21.93 -27.83
CA LEU A 120 -20.31 23.29 -27.35
C LEU A 120 -20.41 23.36 -25.83
N SER A 121 -20.95 22.31 -25.21
CA SER A 121 -21.07 22.16 -23.75
C SER A 121 -20.52 20.80 -23.34
N LYS A 122 -19.36 20.83 -22.67
CA LYS A 122 -18.68 19.65 -22.15
C LYS A 122 -19.55 18.90 -21.13
N LYS A 123 -20.25 19.67 -20.28
CA LYS A 123 -21.18 19.15 -19.27
C LYS A 123 -22.33 18.39 -19.92
N GLU A 124 -22.97 18.97 -20.93
CA GLU A 124 -24.08 18.32 -21.63
C GLU A 124 -23.63 17.04 -22.31
N TYR A 125 -22.47 17.05 -22.99
CA TYR A 125 -21.91 15.85 -23.61
C TYR A 125 -21.60 14.74 -22.59
N PHE A 126 -21.03 15.11 -21.44
CA PHE A 126 -20.76 14.16 -20.36
C PHE A 126 -22.06 13.54 -19.80
N LEU A 127 -23.07 14.37 -19.52
CA LEU A 127 -24.38 13.91 -19.05
C LEU A 127 -25.11 13.04 -20.09
N GLU A 128 -25.01 13.38 -21.38
CA GLU A 128 -25.52 12.55 -22.47
C GLU A 128 -24.81 11.19 -22.51
N THR A 129 -23.49 11.16 -22.29
CA THR A 129 -22.72 9.92 -22.23
C THR A 129 -23.16 9.03 -21.07
N ILE A 130 -23.44 9.61 -19.89
CA ILE A 130 -24.04 8.88 -18.76
C ILE A 130 -25.43 8.34 -19.13
N ASN A 131 -26.27 9.15 -19.75
CA ASN A 131 -27.60 8.71 -20.18
C ASN A 131 -27.51 7.54 -21.19
N ASN A 132 -26.59 7.61 -22.15
CA ASN A 132 -26.34 6.54 -23.12
C ASN A 132 -25.87 5.26 -22.41
N TYR A 133 -24.99 5.37 -21.41
CA TYR A 133 -24.57 4.25 -20.57
C TYR A 133 -25.74 3.61 -19.82
N ASN A 134 -26.62 4.43 -19.24
CA ASN A 134 -27.77 3.93 -18.48
C ASN A 134 -28.78 3.23 -19.39
N GLN A 135 -29.03 3.76 -20.59
CA GLN A 135 -29.96 3.21 -21.58
C GLN A 135 -29.42 2.01 -22.36
N ALA A 136 -28.09 1.82 -22.43
CA ALA A 136 -27.48 0.71 -23.13
C ALA A 136 -27.93 -0.64 -22.57
N VAL A 137 -28.40 -1.54 -23.44
CA VAL A 137 -28.82 -2.90 -23.05
C VAL A 137 -27.61 -3.85 -23.02
N GLU A 138 -26.68 -3.67 -23.95
CA GLU A 138 -25.51 -4.54 -24.09
C GLU A 138 -24.41 -4.15 -23.11
N HIS A 139 -23.95 -5.11 -22.30
CA HIS A 139 -22.86 -4.86 -21.35
C HIS A 139 -21.57 -4.38 -22.03
N LYS A 140 -21.33 -4.82 -23.28
CA LYS A 140 -20.17 -4.40 -24.07
C LYS A 140 -20.22 -2.90 -24.37
N GLU A 141 -21.38 -2.35 -24.67
CA GLU A 141 -21.55 -0.92 -24.90
C GLU A 141 -21.29 -0.13 -23.62
N LYS A 142 -21.85 -0.58 -22.49
CA LYS A 142 -21.54 0.00 -21.17
C LYS A 142 -20.04 -0.02 -20.87
N ALA A 143 -19.36 -1.13 -21.14
CA ALA A 143 -17.91 -1.27 -20.92
C ALA A 143 -17.07 -0.33 -21.80
N LEU A 144 -17.56 0.06 -22.98
CA LEU A 144 -16.89 1.01 -23.87
C LEU A 144 -17.09 2.48 -23.45
N LEU A 145 -18.21 2.79 -22.79
CA LEU A 145 -18.50 4.14 -22.28
C LEU A 145 -17.89 4.39 -20.89
N LEU A 146 -17.79 3.34 -20.07
CA LEU A 146 -17.38 3.45 -18.66
C LEU A 146 -16.03 4.15 -18.44
N PRO A 147 -14.94 3.85 -19.20
CA PRO A 147 -13.67 4.53 -19.00
C PRO A 147 -13.75 6.05 -19.20
N PHE A 148 -14.54 6.51 -20.18
CA PHE A 148 -14.78 7.93 -20.39
C PHE A 148 -15.52 8.55 -19.19
N ILE A 149 -16.58 7.90 -18.71
CA ILE A 149 -17.36 8.38 -17.56
C ILE A 149 -16.45 8.51 -16.33
N ILE A 150 -15.65 7.49 -16.02
CA ILE A 150 -14.71 7.52 -14.90
C ILE A 150 -13.70 8.66 -15.05
N ASN A 151 -13.07 8.80 -16.21
CA ASN A 151 -11.98 9.77 -16.40
C ASN A 151 -12.43 11.24 -16.40
N HIS A 152 -13.75 11.48 -16.54
CA HIS A 152 -14.38 12.79 -16.47
C HIS A 152 -15.26 12.97 -15.22
N SER A 153 -15.32 11.96 -14.34
CA SER A 153 -15.95 12.08 -13.03
C SER A 153 -14.98 12.66 -12.01
N TRP A 154 -15.51 13.41 -11.03
CA TRP A 154 -14.71 13.95 -9.94
C TRP A 154 -14.03 12.81 -9.15
N GLY A 155 -12.69 12.84 -9.08
CA GLY A 155 -11.89 11.79 -8.44
C GLY A 155 -12.02 10.40 -9.06
N GLY A 156 -12.65 10.27 -10.23
CA GLY A 156 -13.00 8.98 -10.84
C GLY A 156 -14.09 8.20 -10.08
N ILE A 157 -14.89 8.89 -9.26
CA ILE A 157 -15.92 8.26 -8.43
C ILE A 157 -17.22 8.11 -9.24
N LEU A 158 -17.82 6.92 -9.14
CA LEU A 158 -19.12 6.62 -9.70
C LEU A 158 -20.16 6.64 -8.58
N PHE A 159 -21.32 7.25 -8.84
CA PHE A 159 -22.48 7.18 -7.95
C PHE A 159 -23.60 6.42 -8.64
N TYR A 160 -24.29 5.59 -7.87
CA TYR A 160 -25.39 4.77 -8.34
C TYR A 160 -26.68 5.16 -7.65
N ASP A 161 -27.79 5.19 -8.40
CA ASP A 161 -29.14 5.22 -7.84
C ASP A 161 -29.60 3.81 -7.41
N GLN A 162 -30.87 3.69 -6.98
CA GLN A 162 -31.41 2.42 -6.49
C GLN A 162 -31.54 1.36 -7.59
N GLU A 163 -31.64 1.80 -8.84
CA GLU A 163 -31.73 0.99 -10.05
C GLU A 163 -30.35 0.68 -10.64
N LEU A 164 -29.27 1.08 -9.96
CA LEU A 164 -27.87 0.92 -10.38
C LEU A 164 -27.52 1.68 -11.69
N ASN A 165 -28.24 2.76 -11.98
CA ASN A 165 -27.83 3.72 -13.00
C ASN A 165 -26.73 4.62 -12.45
N ILE A 166 -25.77 4.99 -13.30
CA ILE A 166 -24.80 6.02 -12.95
C ILE A 166 -25.50 7.37 -12.91
N ILE A 167 -25.34 8.10 -11.82
CA ILE A 167 -25.85 9.45 -11.67
C ILE A 167 -24.71 10.47 -11.52
N TYR A 168 -24.92 11.65 -12.07
CA TYR A 168 -24.06 12.79 -11.82
C TYR A 168 -24.60 13.57 -10.62
N ARG A 169 -23.74 13.87 -9.64
CA ARG A 169 -24.10 14.66 -8.46
C ARG A 169 -23.36 16.00 -8.48
N GLU A 170 -24.12 17.08 -8.33
CA GLU A 170 -23.62 18.44 -8.11
C GLU A 170 -23.86 18.80 -6.64
N GLY A 171 -22.87 19.35 -5.93
CA GLY A 171 -23.10 19.94 -4.61
C GLY A 171 -21.99 19.75 -3.57
N GLU A 172 -22.20 20.42 -2.43
CA GLU A 172 -21.32 20.55 -1.26
C GLU A 172 -21.10 19.25 -0.44
N LEU A 173 -21.09 18.06 -1.06
CA LEU A 173 -20.64 16.88 -0.31
C LEU A 173 -19.19 17.04 0.19
N PHE A 174 -18.44 17.99 -0.38
CA PHE A 174 -17.08 18.30 0.03
C PHE A 174 -16.88 19.82 0.02
N GLU A 175 -16.74 20.43 1.21
CA GLU A 175 -16.47 21.86 1.37
C GLU A 175 -15.25 22.31 0.52
N GLY A 176 -15.45 23.29 -0.37
CA GLY A 176 -14.39 24.25 -0.72
C GLY A 176 -13.55 24.04 -1.99
N LYS A 177 -13.97 23.30 -3.03
CA LYS A 177 -13.20 23.26 -4.30
C LYS A 177 -14.07 23.51 -5.55
N LYS A 178 -13.60 24.42 -6.42
CA LYS A 178 -14.28 24.95 -7.62
C LYS A 178 -14.90 23.86 -8.52
N ASP A 179 -16.22 23.91 -8.65
CA ASP A 179 -17.09 22.98 -9.38
C ASP A 179 -16.75 22.78 -10.88
N ASN A 180 -16.05 23.74 -11.51
CA ASN A 180 -15.87 23.75 -12.96
C ASN A 180 -14.61 23.01 -13.48
N ARG A 181 -13.69 22.57 -12.62
CA ARG A 181 -12.37 22.05 -13.09
C ARG A 181 -12.45 20.71 -13.82
N PHE A 182 -13.45 19.87 -13.52
CA PHE A 182 -13.49 18.46 -13.95
C PHE A 182 -14.34 18.23 -15.21
N LEU A 183 -15.06 19.25 -15.66
CA LEU A 183 -15.84 19.22 -16.90
C LEU A 183 -15.13 19.93 -18.05
N GLU A 184 -13.92 20.48 -17.86
CA GLU A 184 -13.18 21.16 -18.93
C GLU A 184 -12.13 20.25 -19.57
N HIS A 185 -11.48 19.40 -18.77
CA HIS A 185 -10.45 18.47 -19.24
C HIS A 185 -10.52 17.12 -18.49
N ALA A 186 -10.24 16.03 -19.20
CA ALA A 186 -10.05 14.72 -18.59
C ALA A 186 -8.89 14.72 -17.59
N ASN A 187 -8.90 13.80 -16.62
CA ASN A 187 -7.82 13.62 -15.65
C ASN A 187 -6.49 13.11 -16.27
N LEU A 188 -6.42 12.93 -17.59
CA LEU A 188 -5.31 12.38 -18.36
C LEU A 188 -5.42 12.71 -19.86
N SER A 189 -4.30 12.68 -20.57
CA SER A 189 -4.29 12.82 -22.03
C SER A 189 -4.74 11.54 -22.73
N LEU A 190 -5.24 11.66 -23.98
CA LEU A 190 -5.57 10.53 -24.82
C LEU A 190 -4.37 9.58 -25.00
N GLU A 191 -3.17 10.13 -25.26
CA GLU A 191 -1.95 9.33 -25.42
C GLU A 191 -1.66 8.45 -24.20
N MET A 192 -1.82 9.00 -22.99
CA MET A 192 -1.64 8.25 -21.75
C MET A 192 -2.65 7.11 -21.62
N PHE A 193 -3.92 7.35 -21.96
CA PHE A 193 -4.94 6.30 -21.96
C PHE A 193 -4.56 5.16 -22.92
N LEU A 194 -4.21 5.50 -24.17
CA LEU A 194 -3.90 4.51 -25.20
C LEU A 194 -2.69 3.65 -24.81
N SER A 195 -1.63 4.28 -24.32
CA SER A 195 -0.43 3.60 -23.82
C SER A 195 -0.76 2.65 -22.68
N GLU A 196 -1.63 3.06 -21.76
CA GLU A 196 -2.01 2.21 -20.65
C GLU A 196 -2.85 1.01 -21.08
N ILE A 197 -3.81 1.18 -21.99
CA ILE A 197 -4.59 0.04 -22.50
C ILE A 197 -3.65 -1.00 -23.13
N ASP A 198 -2.62 -0.59 -23.86
CA ASP A 198 -1.61 -1.49 -24.40
C ASP A 198 -0.80 -2.18 -23.29
N ARG A 199 -0.37 -1.43 -22.27
CA ARG A 199 0.37 -1.97 -21.12
C ARG A 199 -0.45 -3.03 -20.36
N LEU A 200 -1.71 -2.72 -20.03
CA LEU A 200 -2.62 -3.62 -19.30
C LEU A 200 -2.94 -4.86 -20.13
N SER A 201 -3.22 -4.70 -21.42
CA SER A 201 -3.50 -5.84 -22.29
C SER A 201 -2.31 -6.78 -22.37
N ASN A 202 -1.10 -6.24 -22.50
CA ASN A 202 0.14 -7.04 -22.49
C ASN A 202 0.33 -7.77 -21.16
N LEU A 203 0.14 -7.08 -20.03
CA LEU A 203 0.28 -7.67 -18.69
C LEU A 203 -0.73 -8.80 -18.46
N LEU A 204 -2.00 -8.57 -18.78
CA LEU A 204 -3.09 -9.54 -18.63
C LEU A 204 -2.90 -10.76 -19.53
N ASN A 205 -2.39 -10.58 -20.76
CA ASN A 205 -2.13 -11.70 -21.67
C ASN A 205 -0.83 -12.45 -21.35
N ALA A 206 0.11 -11.84 -20.63
CA ALA A 206 1.33 -12.50 -20.15
C ALA A 206 1.11 -13.37 -18.90
N ASN A 207 -0.06 -13.28 -18.25
CA ASN A 207 -0.37 -13.98 -17.01
C ASN A 207 -1.62 -14.86 -17.16
N GLN A 208 -1.77 -15.85 -16.27
CA GLN A 208 -2.98 -16.66 -16.19
C GLN A 208 -4.03 -15.92 -15.35
N VAL A 209 -5.02 -15.32 -16.01
CA VAL A 209 -6.04 -14.47 -15.36
C VAL A 209 -7.44 -15.01 -15.63
N SER A 210 -8.24 -15.12 -14.58
CA SER A 210 -9.67 -15.44 -14.64
C SER A 210 -10.50 -14.29 -14.12
N PHE A 211 -11.43 -13.81 -14.94
CA PHE A 211 -12.37 -12.76 -14.58
C PHE A 211 -13.68 -13.37 -14.08
N ARG A 212 -14.18 -12.87 -12.94
CA ARG A 212 -15.46 -13.26 -12.35
C ARG A 212 -16.25 -12.03 -11.97
N SER A 213 -17.57 -12.16 -11.92
CA SER A 213 -18.41 -11.10 -11.39
C SER A 213 -19.53 -11.70 -10.56
N GLY A 214 -19.72 -11.15 -9.36
CA GLY A 214 -20.70 -11.63 -8.40
C GLY A 214 -20.25 -11.42 -6.96
N ASP A 215 -20.89 -12.17 -6.07
CA ASP A 215 -20.64 -12.11 -4.63
C ASP A 215 -19.22 -12.55 -4.27
N PHE A 216 -18.54 -11.77 -3.44
CA PHE A 216 -17.19 -12.06 -2.97
C PHE A 216 -17.10 -13.38 -2.17
N MET A 217 -18.18 -13.80 -1.51
CA MET A 217 -18.22 -15.05 -0.74
C MET A 217 -18.00 -16.27 -1.65
N GLU A 218 -18.54 -16.25 -2.86
CA GLU A 218 -18.41 -17.36 -3.81
C GLU A 218 -16.95 -17.53 -4.27
N VAL A 219 -16.26 -16.43 -4.58
CA VAL A 219 -14.87 -16.49 -5.04
C VAL A 219 -13.90 -16.80 -3.90
N ILE A 220 -14.15 -16.30 -2.69
CA ILE A 220 -13.32 -16.64 -1.51
C ILE A 220 -13.45 -18.13 -1.16
N SER A 221 -14.60 -18.75 -1.38
CA SER A 221 -14.78 -20.19 -1.13
C SER A 221 -13.87 -21.10 -1.99
N LEU A 222 -13.27 -20.55 -3.05
CA LEU A 222 -12.30 -21.25 -3.90
C LEU A 222 -10.87 -21.26 -3.32
N ALA A 223 -10.61 -20.46 -2.28
CA ALA A 223 -9.28 -20.32 -1.70
C ALA A 223 -8.85 -21.61 -0.99
N ALA A 224 -7.63 -22.03 -1.23
CA ALA A 224 -7.03 -23.22 -0.62
C ALA A 224 -5.65 -22.91 -0.02
N PRO A 225 -5.11 -23.77 0.87
CA PRO A 225 -3.76 -23.59 1.38
C PRO A 225 -2.72 -23.45 0.27
N GLY A 226 -1.92 -22.38 0.34
CA GLY A 226 -0.97 -21.98 -0.70
C GLY A 226 -1.49 -20.90 -1.67
N ASP A 227 -2.76 -20.49 -1.54
CA ASP A 227 -3.32 -19.32 -2.20
C ASP A 227 -3.14 -18.06 -1.34
N PHE A 228 -3.43 -16.91 -1.94
CA PHE A 228 -3.41 -15.60 -1.32
C PHE A 228 -4.71 -14.85 -1.61
N VAL A 229 -5.30 -14.18 -0.61
CA VAL A 229 -6.53 -13.39 -0.74
C VAL A 229 -6.28 -11.92 -0.44
N ALA A 230 -6.61 -11.06 -1.40
CA ALA A 230 -6.49 -9.61 -1.33
C ALA A 230 -7.86 -8.96 -1.11
N LEU A 231 -8.11 -8.43 0.08
CA LEU A 231 -9.41 -7.90 0.46
C LEU A 231 -9.38 -6.36 0.48
N ASN A 232 -10.25 -5.74 -0.30
CA ASN A 232 -10.49 -4.30 -0.24
C ASN A 232 -12.00 -4.01 -0.30
N PRO A 233 -12.77 -4.50 0.69
CA PRO A 233 -14.22 -4.32 0.72
C PRO A 233 -14.61 -2.83 0.85
N PRO A 234 -15.86 -2.48 0.53
CA PRO A 234 -16.41 -1.17 0.86
C PRO A 234 -16.21 -0.83 2.35
N TYR A 235 -15.70 0.37 2.63
CA TYR A 235 -15.38 0.81 3.97
C TYR A 235 -16.63 1.19 4.78
N PRO A 236 -16.64 0.99 6.11
CA PRO A 236 -17.77 1.38 6.97
C PRO A 236 -18.05 2.89 6.96
N GLU A 237 -17.03 3.70 6.69
CA GLU A 237 -17.12 5.17 6.64
C GLU A 237 -17.65 5.68 5.30
N ASN A 238 -17.95 4.80 4.34
CA ASN A 238 -18.47 5.20 3.04
C ASN A 238 -19.70 6.10 3.20
N GLU A 239 -19.73 7.17 2.42
CA GLU A 239 -20.85 8.09 2.43
C GLU A 239 -22.08 7.43 1.79
N HIS A 240 -23.11 7.25 2.60
CA HIS A 240 -24.45 6.93 2.11
C HIS A 240 -25.29 8.20 2.17
N SER A 241 -25.81 8.66 1.03
CA SER A 241 -26.83 9.72 1.06
C SER A 241 -28.11 9.13 1.63
N THR A 242 -28.45 9.45 2.88
CA THR A 242 -29.70 9.00 3.51
C THR A 242 -30.94 9.61 2.87
N LEU A 243 -30.81 10.77 2.23
CA LEU A 243 -31.88 11.47 1.52
C LEU A 243 -32.14 10.90 0.12
N GLU A 244 -31.09 10.56 -0.62
CA GLU A 244 -31.20 10.17 -2.04
C GLU A 244 -31.08 8.66 -2.25
N LYS A 245 -30.70 7.91 -1.21
CA LYS A 245 -30.41 6.47 -1.27
C LYS A 245 -29.41 6.09 -2.38
N ALA A 246 -28.49 7.00 -2.69
CA ALA A 246 -27.41 6.81 -3.65
C ALA A 246 -26.11 6.44 -2.93
N GLY A 247 -25.29 5.58 -3.57
CA GLY A 247 -24.04 5.06 -3.03
C GLY A 247 -22.90 5.03 -4.04
N MET A 248 -21.66 4.98 -3.56
CA MET A 248 -20.45 4.92 -4.40
C MET A 248 -20.17 3.52 -4.95
N TYR A 249 -20.76 2.49 -4.36
CA TYR A 249 -20.49 1.10 -4.70
C TYR A 249 -21.80 0.32 -4.84
N ILE A 250 -21.74 -0.79 -5.58
CA ILE A 250 -22.83 -1.77 -5.63
C ILE A 250 -22.75 -2.62 -4.36
N GLU A 251 -23.55 -2.25 -3.37
CA GLU A 251 -23.58 -2.90 -2.05
C GLU A 251 -24.51 -4.10 -2.04
N LEU A 252 -23.93 -5.29 -1.88
CA LEU A 252 -24.68 -6.55 -1.75
C LEU A 252 -25.18 -6.79 -0.31
N TYR A 253 -24.61 -6.10 0.66
CA TYR A 253 -24.82 -6.32 2.09
C TYR A 253 -24.87 -5.00 2.83
N SER A 254 -25.62 -4.93 3.94
CA SER A 254 -25.49 -3.81 4.88
C SER A 254 -24.07 -3.78 5.48
N PRO A 255 -23.58 -2.62 5.96
CA PRO A 255 -22.28 -2.52 6.61
C PRO A 255 -22.09 -3.55 7.76
N GLU A 256 -23.13 -3.78 8.57
CA GLU A 256 -23.10 -4.75 9.67
C GLU A 256 -22.96 -6.18 9.17
N LYS A 257 -23.71 -6.53 8.11
CA LYS A 257 -23.66 -7.88 7.54
C LYS A 257 -22.34 -8.13 6.81
N LEU A 258 -21.83 -7.12 6.09
CA LEU A 258 -20.50 -7.17 5.47
C LEU A 258 -19.42 -7.37 6.54
N HIS A 259 -19.45 -6.61 7.63
CA HIS A 259 -18.52 -6.76 8.75
C HIS A 259 -18.55 -8.17 9.35
N GLN A 260 -19.75 -8.70 9.64
CA GLN A 260 -19.90 -10.08 10.13
C GLN A 260 -19.30 -11.12 9.17
N ASN A 261 -19.52 -10.94 7.86
CA ASN A 261 -18.95 -11.82 6.85
C ASN A 261 -17.41 -11.72 6.83
N LEU A 262 -16.85 -10.51 6.91
CA LEU A 262 -15.40 -10.29 6.95
C LEU A 262 -14.76 -10.94 8.20
N VAL A 263 -15.37 -10.83 9.38
CA VAL A 263 -14.91 -11.53 10.58
C VAL A 263 -14.85 -13.05 10.34
N GLN A 264 -15.90 -13.63 9.77
CA GLN A 264 -15.95 -15.07 9.47
C GLN A 264 -14.92 -15.48 8.42
N ILE A 265 -14.72 -14.65 7.39
CA ILE A 265 -13.70 -14.88 6.35
C ILE A 265 -12.32 -14.89 6.98
N ILE A 266 -11.95 -13.87 7.74
CA ILE A 266 -10.62 -13.79 8.34
C ILE A 266 -10.36 -14.97 9.27
N GLN A 267 -11.33 -15.34 10.12
CA GLN A 267 -11.24 -16.54 10.96
C GLN A 267 -11.06 -17.83 10.15
N HIS A 268 -11.75 -17.95 9.01
CA HIS A 268 -11.62 -19.10 8.13
C HIS A 268 -10.23 -19.16 7.48
N LEU A 269 -9.75 -18.04 6.93
CA LEU A 269 -8.45 -17.95 6.27
C LEU A 269 -7.30 -18.28 7.24
N GLU A 270 -7.34 -17.71 8.45
CA GLU A 270 -6.40 -18.04 9.53
C GLU A 270 -6.43 -19.54 9.87
N LYS A 271 -7.62 -20.10 10.09
CA LYS A 271 -7.77 -21.52 10.44
C LYS A 271 -7.27 -22.48 9.35
N GLN A 272 -7.41 -22.10 8.08
CA GLN A 272 -6.95 -22.88 6.94
C GLN A 272 -5.50 -22.58 6.55
N ASN A 273 -4.81 -21.67 7.25
CA ASN A 273 -3.47 -21.21 6.88
C ASN A 273 -3.43 -20.68 5.42
N ILE A 274 -4.44 -19.89 5.05
CA ILE A 274 -4.52 -19.18 3.78
C ILE A 274 -4.09 -17.75 4.04
N HIS A 275 -3.11 -17.28 3.28
CA HIS A 275 -2.56 -15.96 3.49
C HIS A 275 -3.50 -14.90 2.93
N TYR A 276 -3.59 -13.76 3.61
CA TYR A 276 -4.35 -12.61 3.15
C TYR A 276 -3.69 -11.28 3.54
N TYR A 277 -4.14 -10.23 2.88
CA TYR A 277 -4.15 -8.87 3.43
C TYR A 277 -5.55 -8.28 3.26
N MET A 278 -5.88 -7.30 4.10
CA MET A 278 -7.09 -6.51 3.97
C MET A 278 -6.86 -5.05 4.33
N THR A 279 -7.47 -4.14 3.58
CA THR A 279 -7.68 -2.74 3.97
C THR A 279 -9.17 -2.55 4.26
N TYR A 280 -9.50 -1.95 5.42
CA TYR A 280 -10.90 -1.85 5.85
C TYR A 280 -11.15 -0.65 6.75
N GLY A 281 -11.31 0.50 6.11
CA GLY A 281 -11.70 1.75 6.74
C GLY A 281 -10.54 2.58 7.28
N PHE A 282 -10.88 3.75 7.80
CA PHE A 282 -9.94 4.65 8.48
C PHE A 282 -10.12 4.55 9.99
N TYR A 283 -9.07 4.82 10.75
CA TYR A 283 -9.20 4.97 12.18
C TYR A 283 -10.16 6.10 12.51
N ASN A 284 -11.27 5.73 13.14
CA ASN A 284 -12.24 6.67 13.67
C ASN A 284 -12.95 6.00 14.86
N PRO A 285 -12.86 6.57 16.08
CA PRO A 285 -13.51 6.01 17.27
C PRO A 285 -15.01 5.76 17.14
N LYS A 286 -15.70 6.49 16.25
CA LYS A 286 -17.12 6.28 15.95
C LYS A 286 -17.40 4.93 15.27
N PHE A 287 -16.43 4.41 14.52
CA PHE A 287 -16.52 3.15 13.78
C PHE A 287 -15.78 1.99 14.48
N ARG A 288 -15.49 2.10 15.79
CA ARG A 288 -14.76 1.07 16.55
C ARG A 288 -15.39 -0.32 16.49
N ASN A 289 -16.71 -0.40 16.29
CA ASN A 289 -17.44 -1.67 16.16
C ASN A 289 -17.17 -2.39 14.83
N TYR A 290 -16.49 -1.73 13.88
CA TYR A 290 -16.07 -2.29 12.60
C TYR A 290 -14.58 -2.68 12.59
N VAL A 291 -13.90 -2.64 13.73
CA VAL A 291 -12.52 -3.12 13.88
C VAL A 291 -12.53 -4.61 14.19
N LEU A 292 -11.78 -5.41 13.42
CA LEU A 292 -11.69 -6.84 13.70
C LEU A 292 -10.84 -7.09 14.94
N ALA A 293 -11.27 -8.04 15.76
CA ALA A 293 -10.62 -8.44 16.99
C ALA A 293 -10.40 -9.96 17.06
N ASN A 294 -9.42 -10.37 17.86
CA ASN A 294 -9.15 -11.78 18.16
C ASN A 294 -10.16 -12.32 19.20
N GLU A 295 -10.01 -13.60 19.58
CA GLU A 295 -10.86 -14.27 20.57
C GLU A 295 -10.85 -13.60 21.97
N ASN A 296 -9.79 -12.84 22.28
CA ASN A 296 -9.66 -12.06 23.52
C ASN A 296 -10.22 -10.63 23.39
N HIS A 297 -10.94 -10.34 22.30
CA HIS A 297 -11.49 -9.02 22.00
C HIS A 297 -10.42 -7.93 21.83
N GLN A 298 -9.19 -8.31 21.48
CA GLN A 298 -8.13 -7.36 21.19
C GLN A 298 -8.10 -7.05 19.69
N PRO A 299 -8.00 -5.76 19.29
CA PRO A 299 -7.93 -5.38 17.90
C PRO A 299 -6.68 -6.00 17.24
N ILE A 300 -6.85 -6.49 16.01
CA ILE A 300 -5.76 -7.11 15.24
C ILE A 300 -5.29 -6.22 14.07
N ASN A 301 -5.77 -4.99 13.99
CA ASN A 301 -5.43 -4.08 12.91
C ASN A 301 -4.07 -3.42 13.12
N PHE A 302 -3.47 -3.07 11.99
CA PHE A 302 -2.34 -2.18 11.86
C PHE A 302 -2.84 -0.83 11.33
N LEU A 303 -2.09 0.21 11.62
CA LEU A 303 -2.31 1.54 11.09
C LEU A 303 -1.17 1.90 10.15
N ARG A 304 -1.52 2.69 9.14
CA ARG A 304 -0.57 3.43 8.31
C ARG A 304 -1.11 4.82 8.04
N VAL A 305 -0.23 5.77 7.75
CA VAL A 305 -0.69 7.07 7.24
C VAL A 305 -1.19 6.88 5.82
N LEU A 306 -2.46 7.22 5.63
CA LEU A 306 -2.99 7.46 4.32
C LEU A 306 -3.14 8.98 4.22
N GLY A 307 -2.10 9.52 3.59
CA GLY A 307 -1.86 10.71 2.77
C GLY A 307 -1.76 12.18 3.17
N TYR A 308 -2.33 13.14 2.42
CA TYR A 308 -1.81 14.52 2.23
C TYR A 308 -2.81 15.68 2.38
N GLU A 309 -2.21 16.84 2.63
CA GLU A 309 -2.82 18.13 2.93
C GLU A 309 -3.86 18.59 1.88
N ASN A 310 -3.73 18.17 0.61
CA ASN A 310 -4.60 18.59 -0.49
C ASN A 310 -5.55 17.50 -1.01
N CYS A 311 -5.60 16.33 -0.37
CA CYS A 311 -6.52 15.26 -0.74
C CYS A 311 -7.98 15.61 -0.47
N ALA A 312 -8.89 15.07 -1.29
CA ALA A 312 -10.34 15.21 -1.10
C ALA A 312 -10.81 14.74 0.28
N PHE A 313 -10.14 13.75 0.87
CA PHE A 313 -10.52 13.14 2.14
C PHE A 313 -9.58 13.50 3.31
N GLY A 314 -8.61 14.39 3.08
CA GLY A 314 -7.59 14.77 4.08
C GLY A 314 -6.62 13.64 4.45
N ILE A 315 -5.75 13.89 5.42
CA ILE A 315 -4.79 12.91 5.96
C ILE A 315 -5.45 12.08 7.07
N GLY A 316 -5.34 10.76 7.00
CA GLY A 316 -5.89 9.86 8.01
C GLY A 316 -4.99 8.64 8.26
N LEU A 317 -5.47 7.76 9.14
CA LEU A 317 -4.84 6.47 9.40
C LEU A 317 -5.68 5.36 8.78
N ASP A 318 -5.14 4.63 7.81
CA ASP A 318 -5.80 3.51 7.14
C ASP A 318 -5.65 2.23 7.97
N GLN A 319 -6.74 1.46 8.09
CA GLN A 319 -6.77 0.23 8.88
C GLN A 319 -6.44 -0.97 8.01
N MET A 320 -5.35 -1.62 8.38
CA MET A 320 -4.79 -2.76 7.67
C MET A 320 -4.88 -4.04 8.49
N TYR A 321 -5.02 -5.17 7.82
CA TYR A 321 -5.02 -6.48 8.44
C TYR A 321 -4.16 -7.41 7.59
N PHE A 322 -3.38 -8.23 8.27
CA PHE A 322 -2.50 -9.21 7.63
C PHE A 322 -2.72 -10.58 8.27
N THR A 323 -2.30 -11.61 7.56
CA THR A 323 -2.17 -12.97 8.13
C THR A 323 -1.36 -12.88 9.43
N SER A 324 -1.82 -13.51 10.51
CA SER A 324 -1.24 -13.40 11.85
C SER A 324 0.25 -13.79 11.93
N GLN A 325 0.69 -14.69 11.05
CA GLN A 325 2.08 -15.14 10.94
C GLN A 325 3.00 -14.21 10.14
N PHE A 326 2.47 -13.14 9.54
CA PHE A 326 3.29 -12.20 8.80
C PHE A 326 4.10 -11.33 9.76
N LEU A 327 5.40 -11.25 9.47
CA LEU A 327 6.29 -10.28 10.08
C LEU A 327 6.20 -8.98 9.30
N ILE A 328 6.06 -7.86 10.00
CA ILE A 328 6.21 -6.54 9.38
C ILE A 328 7.71 -6.25 9.27
N PRO A 329 8.26 -6.09 8.06
CA PRO A 329 9.66 -5.74 7.87
C PRO A 329 10.02 -4.42 8.53
N HIS A 330 11.25 -4.33 9.05
CA HIS A 330 11.79 -3.08 9.57
C HIS A 330 11.88 -2.01 8.47
N GLY A 331 11.68 -0.74 8.86
CA GLY A 331 11.74 0.40 7.94
C GLY A 331 10.44 0.68 7.17
N ILE A 332 9.37 -0.08 7.44
CA ILE A 332 8.04 0.20 6.93
C ILE A 332 7.25 0.96 8.00
N ASN A 333 6.56 2.03 7.59
CA ASN A 333 5.72 2.84 8.47
C ASN A 333 4.32 2.22 8.60
N ILE A 334 4.27 1.01 9.14
CA ILE A 334 3.05 0.28 9.46
C ILE A 334 3.22 -0.26 10.88
N PHE A 335 2.35 0.16 11.80
CA PHE A 335 2.45 -0.17 13.22
C PHE A 335 1.15 -0.78 13.72
N LYS A 336 1.22 -1.62 14.76
CA LYS A 336 -0.01 -2.15 15.36
C LYS A 336 -0.86 -1.01 15.91
N ALA A 337 -2.17 -1.10 15.75
CA ALA A 337 -3.06 -0.07 16.24
C ALA A 337 -2.95 0.11 17.76
N GLU A 338 -2.81 -0.98 18.52
CA GLU A 338 -2.65 -0.94 19.98
C GLU A 338 -1.38 -0.18 20.41
N GLU A 339 -0.32 -0.21 19.61
CA GLU A 339 0.95 0.48 19.89
C GLU A 339 0.82 1.98 19.62
N VAL A 340 0.14 2.34 18.53
CA VAL A 340 -0.10 3.73 18.14
C VAL A 340 -1.12 4.40 19.06
N LEU A 341 -2.22 3.72 19.40
CA LEU A 341 -3.34 4.29 20.15
C LEU A 341 -3.17 4.17 21.67
N GLY A 342 -2.43 3.16 22.13
CA GLY A 342 -2.27 2.87 23.55
C GLY A 342 -3.59 2.49 24.22
N LYS A 343 -3.84 3.03 25.43
CA LYS A 343 -5.04 2.74 26.24
C LYS A 343 -6.10 3.85 26.20
N GLN A 344 -5.92 4.87 25.35
CA GLN A 344 -6.76 6.06 25.32
C GLN A 344 -7.62 6.09 24.05
N ASP A 345 -8.84 6.60 24.16
CA ASP A 345 -9.68 6.91 23.00
C ASP A 345 -9.20 8.24 22.38
N LEU A 346 -8.27 8.17 21.43
CA LEU A 346 -7.71 9.33 20.72
C LEU A 346 -8.64 9.82 19.60
N THR A 347 -8.67 11.13 19.33
CA THR A 347 -9.26 11.63 18.07
C THR A 347 -8.44 11.16 16.85
N PRO A 348 -8.99 11.17 15.62
CA PRO A 348 -8.22 10.85 14.42
C PRO A 348 -6.95 11.69 14.26
N GLU A 349 -7.01 12.98 14.60
CA GLU A 349 -5.88 13.92 14.53
C GLU A 349 -4.82 13.60 15.59
N GLU A 350 -5.24 13.31 16.83
CA GLU A 350 -4.34 12.91 17.91
C GLU A 350 -3.62 11.60 17.60
N ALA A 351 -4.37 10.60 17.10
CA ALA A 351 -3.82 9.33 16.67
C ALA A 351 -2.82 9.50 15.51
N LEU A 352 -3.13 10.36 14.54
CA LEU A 352 -2.24 10.68 13.43
C LEU A 352 -0.95 11.35 13.90
N GLU A 353 -1.03 12.31 14.83
CA GLU A 353 0.15 12.95 15.41
C GLU A 353 0.99 11.96 16.23
N GLN A 354 0.34 11.06 16.98
CA GLN A 354 1.03 10.01 17.71
C GLN A 354 1.71 9.01 16.76
N PHE A 355 1.04 8.64 15.66
CA PHE A 355 1.61 7.81 14.61
C PHE A 355 2.87 8.44 14.03
N LYS A 356 2.84 9.73 13.66
CA LYS A 356 4.00 10.42 13.06
C LYS A 356 5.22 10.44 13.99
N ARG A 357 5.01 10.39 15.31
CA ARG A 357 6.08 10.28 16.32
C ARG A 357 6.56 8.85 16.51
N PHE A 358 5.80 7.85 16.06
CA PHE A 358 6.11 6.44 16.28
C PHE A 358 7.41 6.00 15.57
N PRO A 359 7.65 6.33 14.28
CA PRO A 359 8.96 6.10 13.64
C PRO A 359 10.12 6.82 14.31
N GLN A 360 9.85 7.91 15.05
CA GLN A 360 10.90 8.66 15.76
C GLN A 360 11.38 7.95 17.02
N LYS A 361 10.64 6.96 17.55
CA LYS A 361 11.09 6.09 18.67
C LYS A 361 12.15 5.08 18.20
N CYS A 362 13.20 5.56 17.55
CA CYS A 362 14.35 4.75 17.17
C CYS A 362 15.32 4.63 18.35
N PHE A 363 15.98 3.48 18.45
CA PHE A 363 17.11 3.29 19.33
C PHE A 363 18.41 3.70 18.61
N ALA A 364 19.25 4.49 19.27
CA ALA A 364 20.55 4.87 18.75
C ALA A 364 21.66 4.45 19.71
N VAL A 365 22.81 4.06 19.16
CA VAL A 365 23.98 3.64 19.92
C VAL A 365 25.22 4.30 19.38
N ILE A 366 26.04 4.81 20.30
CA ILE A 366 27.38 5.29 20.00
C ILE A 366 28.40 4.29 20.56
N TYR A 367 29.19 3.70 19.66
CA TYR A 367 30.36 2.89 19.99
C TYR A 367 31.61 3.76 19.90
N ARG A 368 32.49 3.68 20.90
CA ARG A 368 33.70 4.52 20.98
C ARG A 368 34.91 3.66 21.30
N ALA A 369 35.97 3.84 20.53
CA ALA A 369 37.21 3.13 20.73
C ALA A 369 38.41 3.89 20.18
N PHE A 370 39.58 3.59 20.73
CA PHE A 370 40.86 3.87 20.09
C PHE A 370 41.31 2.63 19.32
N ILE A 371 41.85 2.83 18.12
CA ILE A 371 42.33 1.75 17.27
C ILE A 371 43.84 1.64 17.42
N LYS A 372 44.36 0.41 17.50
CA LYS A 372 45.80 0.17 17.57
C LYS A 372 46.49 0.75 16.33
N PRO A 373 47.66 1.41 16.47
CA PRO A 373 48.36 2.01 15.34
C PRO A 373 48.63 0.99 14.21
N GLY A 374 48.30 1.36 12.98
CA GLY A 374 48.50 0.53 11.79
C GLY A 374 47.33 -0.39 11.44
N LEU A 375 46.32 -0.52 12.30
CA LEU A 375 45.13 -1.36 12.07
C LEU A 375 43.89 -0.57 11.63
N GLU A 376 44.02 0.73 11.35
CA GLU A 376 42.89 1.61 11.04
C GLU A 376 42.14 1.20 9.77
N MET A 377 42.87 0.81 8.71
CA MET A 377 42.23 0.35 7.46
C MET A 377 41.48 -0.97 7.66
N GLU A 378 42.06 -1.89 8.43
CA GLU A 378 41.43 -3.18 8.75
C GLU A 378 40.16 -2.99 9.56
N TYR A 379 40.21 -2.11 10.58
CA TYR A 379 39.05 -1.72 11.37
C TYR A 379 37.96 -1.09 10.51
N GLN A 380 38.30 -0.12 9.66
CA GLN A 380 37.34 0.57 8.80
C GLN A 380 36.65 -0.41 7.84
N GLU A 381 37.40 -1.32 7.24
CA GLU A 381 36.85 -2.32 6.31
C GLU A 381 35.98 -3.36 7.03
N ALA A 382 36.39 -3.81 8.22
CA ALA A 382 35.60 -4.72 9.03
C ALA A 382 34.31 -4.06 9.54
N TRP A 383 34.39 -2.81 10.02
CA TRP A 383 33.22 -2.00 10.39
C TRP A 383 32.26 -1.85 9.21
N ARG A 384 32.76 -1.49 8.03
CA ARG A 384 31.94 -1.31 6.83
C ARG A 384 31.19 -2.60 6.48
N LYS A 385 31.86 -3.75 6.51
CA LYS A 385 31.23 -5.06 6.27
C LYS A 385 30.12 -5.36 7.28
N VAL A 386 30.38 -5.17 8.57
CA VAL A 386 29.39 -5.42 9.63
C VAL A 386 28.22 -4.45 9.53
N ALA A 387 28.48 -3.15 9.40
CA ALA A 387 27.46 -2.12 9.28
C ALA A 387 26.59 -2.36 8.05
N SER A 388 27.18 -2.57 6.86
CA SER A 388 26.42 -2.89 5.64
C SER A 388 25.57 -4.15 5.81
N TYR A 389 26.11 -5.20 6.44
CA TYR A 389 25.33 -6.41 6.72
C TYR A 389 24.18 -6.13 7.69
N PHE A 390 24.38 -5.32 8.73
CA PHE A 390 23.32 -5.00 9.68
C PHE A 390 22.22 -4.14 9.06
N LEU A 391 22.59 -3.15 8.24
CA LEU A 391 21.64 -2.37 7.46
C LEU A 391 20.83 -3.29 6.53
N GLN A 392 21.49 -4.21 5.86
CA GLN A 392 20.84 -5.05 4.84
C GLN A 392 20.02 -6.21 5.41
N TYR A 393 20.43 -6.80 6.53
CA TYR A 393 19.89 -8.09 6.98
C TYR A 393 19.47 -8.16 8.45
N ARG A 394 19.76 -7.14 9.25
CA ARG A 394 19.50 -7.16 10.70
C ARG A 394 18.64 -6.01 11.20
N GLY A 395 18.15 -5.16 10.30
CA GLY A 395 17.23 -4.08 10.64
C GLY A 395 17.89 -2.81 11.17
N ALA A 396 19.21 -2.64 11.05
CA ALA A 396 19.82 -1.34 11.37
C ALA A 396 19.33 -0.27 10.37
N LEU A 397 18.95 0.90 10.87
CA LEU A 397 18.40 2.00 10.06
C LEU A 397 19.51 2.84 9.40
N GLY A 398 20.71 2.82 9.97
CA GLY A 398 21.83 3.58 9.46
C GLY A 398 23.03 3.48 10.39
N SER A 399 24.24 3.67 9.83
CA SER A 399 25.45 3.72 10.63
C SER A 399 26.47 4.66 10.00
N CYS A 400 27.08 5.51 10.82
CA CYS A 400 28.12 6.45 10.40
C CYS A 400 29.36 6.27 11.28
N LEU A 401 30.54 6.18 10.65
CA LEU A 401 31.83 6.08 11.33
C LEU A 401 32.56 7.41 11.24
N HIS A 402 32.99 7.91 12.39
CA HIS A 402 33.70 9.17 12.55
C HIS A 402 35.07 8.91 13.17
N LYS A 403 36.01 9.82 12.92
CA LYS A 403 37.30 9.90 13.60
C LYS A 403 37.47 11.31 14.15
N THR A 404 37.80 11.43 15.43
CA THR A 404 38.05 12.74 16.07
C THR A 404 39.49 13.20 15.88
N ASN A 405 39.75 14.48 16.16
CA ASN A 405 41.09 15.06 16.06
C ASN A 405 42.07 14.42 17.06
N GLU A 406 41.54 13.88 18.17
CA GLU A 406 42.29 13.19 19.23
C GLU A 406 42.52 11.70 18.90
N GLY A 407 42.12 11.24 17.71
CA GLY A 407 42.37 9.86 17.24
C GLY A 407 41.34 8.82 17.69
N MET A 408 40.28 9.22 18.40
CA MET A 408 39.18 8.34 18.76
C MET A 408 38.31 8.05 17.54
N TRP A 409 37.85 6.81 17.40
CA TRP A 409 36.87 6.40 16.40
C TRP A 409 35.50 6.22 17.04
N LEU A 410 34.46 6.70 16.36
CA LEU A 410 33.09 6.73 16.84
C LEU A 410 32.14 6.19 15.78
N ALA A 411 31.43 5.10 16.08
CA ALA A 411 30.33 4.62 15.25
C ALA A 411 28.99 5.03 15.87
N TYR A 412 28.22 5.84 15.16
CA TYR A 412 26.81 6.13 15.48
C TYR A 412 25.95 5.19 14.66
N SER A 413 25.19 4.31 15.32
CA SER A 413 24.30 3.35 14.66
C SER A 413 22.88 3.51 15.17
N ARG A 414 21.92 3.46 14.25
CA ARG A 414 20.49 3.53 14.53
C ARG A 414 19.81 2.22 14.27
N TRP A 415 18.82 1.95 15.09
CA TRP A 415 18.04 0.75 15.12
C TRP A 415 16.58 1.11 15.38
N PRO A 416 15.63 0.29 14.92
CA PRO A 416 14.21 0.45 15.23
C PRO A 416 13.98 0.37 16.75
N ASP A 417 14.69 -0.52 17.43
CA ASP A 417 14.57 -0.75 18.86
C ASP A 417 15.85 -1.39 19.43
N LYS A 418 15.92 -1.50 20.77
CA LYS A 418 17.06 -2.09 21.48
C LYS A 418 17.16 -3.61 21.29
N GLU A 419 16.03 -4.31 21.18
CA GLU A 419 15.98 -5.77 21.08
C GLU A 419 16.58 -6.27 19.77
N THR A 420 16.23 -5.62 18.64
CA THR A 420 16.77 -5.84 17.30
C THR A 420 18.29 -5.64 17.27
N ARG A 421 18.77 -4.59 17.96
CA ARG A 421 20.20 -4.32 18.11
C ARG A 421 20.89 -5.41 18.92
N ASP A 422 20.37 -5.76 20.09
CA ASP A 422 21.00 -6.73 20.99
C ASP A 422 21.03 -8.14 20.40
N ALA A 423 19.97 -8.54 19.67
CA ALA A 423 19.93 -9.80 18.93
C ALA A 423 21.01 -9.89 17.84
N SER A 424 21.51 -8.74 17.38
CA SER A 424 22.53 -8.64 16.32
C SER A 424 23.94 -8.44 16.87
N TRP A 425 24.07 -7.73 17.98
CA TRP A 425 25.34 -7.37 18.62
C TRP A 425 25.26 -7.52 20.16
N PRO A 426 25.48 -8.73 20.70
CA PRO A 426 25.21 -9.02 22.11
C PRO A 426 26.27 -8.51 23.12
N GLY A 427 27.18 -7.61 22.73
CA GLY A 427 28.09 -6.90 23.66
C GLY A 427 29.27 -7.72 24.24
N ASP A 428 29.07 -9.01 24.54
CA ASP A 428 30.01 -9.83 25.33
C ASP A 428 30.84 -10.81 24.49
N ASN A 429 31.66 -10.26 23.58
CA ASN A 429 32.73 -10.96 22.83
C ASN A 429 32.33 -12.21 22.03
N THR A 430 31.03 -12.48 21.87
CA THR A 430 30.54 -13.66 21.16
C THR A 430 29.56 -13.21 20.09
N PRO A 431 29.95 -13.17 18.79
CA PRO A 431 29.04 -12.83 17.71
C PRO A 431 27.82 -13.76 17.73
N SER A 432 26.62 -13.23 17.53
CA SER A 432 25.38 -14.01 17.49
C SER A 432 25.55 -15.24 16.57
N GLU A 433 25.14 -16.42 17.02
CA GLU A 433 25.27 -17.66 16.24
C GLU A 433 24.55 -17.57 14.89
N MET A 434 23.53 -16.71 14.80
CA MET A 434 22.76 -16.45 13.58
C MET A 434 23.53 -15.65 12.52
N LEU A 435 24.72 -15.11 12.83
CA LEU A 435 25.52 -14.36 11.86
C LEU A 435 26.29 -15.31 10.91
N PRO A 436 26.40 -14.99 9.61
CA PRO A 436 27.26 -15.71 8.68
C PRO A 436 28.72 -15.69 9.14
N ASN A 437 29.47 -16.74 8.84
CA ASN A 437 30.87 -16.89 9.28
C ASN A 437 31.76 -15.70 8.89
N GLU A 438 31.54 -15.10 7.73
CA GLU A 438 32.30 -13.93 7.29
C GLU A 438 32.04 -12.69 8.15
N ILE A 439 30.78 -12.50 8.56
CA ILE A 439 30.39 -11.39 9.44
C ILE A 439 30.92 -11.63 10.85
N LYS A 440 30.85 -12.87 11.36
CA LYS A 440 31.46 -13.24 12.65
C LYS A 440 32.96 -12.91 12.67
N LYS A 441 33.69 -13.24 11.60
CA LYS A 441 35.10 -12.89 11.46
C LYS A 441 35.32 -11.37 11.49
N ALA A 442 34.51 -10.61 10.75
CA ALA A 442 34.61 -9.14 10.76
C ALA A 442 34.31 -8.54 12.14
N VAL A 443 33.35 -9.08 12.90
CA VAL A 443 33.11 -8.67 14.30
C VAL A 443 34.34 -8.91 15.17
N ILE A 444 34.98 -10.08 15.04
CA ILE A 444 36.20 -10.42 15.77
C ILE A 444 37.34 -9.45 15.37
N THR A 445 37.53 -9.19 14.07
CA THR A 445 38.52 -8.23 13.58
C THR A 445 38.31 -6.84 14.19
N ILE A 446 37.06 -6.34 14.26
CA ILE A 446 36.75 -5.08 14.94
C ILE A 446 37.27 -5.10 16.39
N GLN A 447 36.98 -6.17 17.15
CA GLN A 447 37.41 -6.29 18.54
C GLN A 447 38.94 -6.36 18.69
N GLU A 448 39.63 -7.05 17.77
CA GLU A 448 41.09 -7.18 17.77
C GLU A 448 41.80 -5.88 17.42
N CYS A 449 41.22 -5.06 16.54
CA CYS A 449 41.76 -3.74 16.17
C CYS A 449 41.66 -2.73 17.32
N ILE A 450 40.67 -2.87 18.20
CA ILE A 450 40.43 -1.94 19.31
C ILE A 450 41.54 -2.10 20.38
N ASP A 451 42.05 -0.96 20.86
CA ASP A 451 42.86 -0.91 22.08
C ASP A 451 41.97 -1.14 23.30
N GLN A 452 42.02 -2.36 23.83
CA GLN A 452 41.21 -2.79 24.97
C GLN A 452 41.55 -2.03 26.25
N THR A 453 42.71 -1.38 26.35
CA THR A 453 43.08 -0.56 27.53
C THR A 453 42.33 0.77 27.57
N GLN A 454 41.74 1.19 26.44
CA GLN A 454 41.03 2.46 26.28
C GLN A 454 39.59 2.25 25.78
N LYS A 455 39.00 1.09 26.05
CA LYS A 455 37.61 0.80 25.66
C LYS A 455 36.64 1.64 26.48
N LEU A 456 35.76 2.37 25.80
CA LEU A 456 34.71 3.17 26.43
C LEU A 456 33.38 2.42 26.39
N PRO A 457 32.49 2.63 27.38
CA PRO A 457 31.16 2.04 27.36
C PRO A 457 30.34 2.59 26.20
N GLU A 458 29.43 1.75 25.70
CA GLU A 458 28.45 2.15 24.70
C GLU A 458 27.51 3.21 25.29
N ILE A 459 27.12 4.20 24.49
CA ILE A 459 26.05 5.13 24.86
C ILE A 459 24.80 4.70 24.11
N THR A 460 23.81 4.23 24.85
CA THR A 460 22.47 3.94 24.32
C THR A 460 21.57 5.15 24.47
N MET A 461 20.82 5.47 23.43
CA MET A 461 19.99 6.68 23.36
C MET A 461 18.65 6.35 22.70
N GLU A 462 17.61 7.04 23.14
CA GLU A 462 16.36 7.16 22.38
C GLU A 462 16.50 8.36 21.43
N VAL A 463 16.13 8.18 20.18
CA VAL A 463 16.05 9.30 19.23
C VAL A 463 14.80 10.11 19.59
N VAL A 464 14.97 11.39 19.90
CA VAL A 464 13.85 12.27 20.26
C VAL A 464 13.37 13.08 19.05
N ASN A 465 14.30 13.55 18.24
CA ASN A 465 14.05 14.28 16.99
C ASN A 465 15.15 13.90 16.00
N ASP A 466 14.79 13.80 14.72
CA ASP A 466 15.69 13.32 13.69
C ASP A 466 15.59 14.15 12.41
N LEU A 467 16.61 14.98 12.18
CA LEU A 467 16.77 15.79 10.97
C LEU A 467 17.81 15.19 10.01
N LEU A 468 18.37 14.01 10.34
CA LEU A 468 19.31 13.31 9.47
C LEU A 468 18.58 12.44 8.43
N TYR A 469 17.31 12.11 8.69
CA TYR A 469 16.47 11.21 7.89
C TYR A 469 15.19 11.88 7.36
N SER A 470 15.08 13.20 7.49
CA SER A 470 14.02 13.98 6.88
C SER A 470 14.24 14.02 5.37
N ASN A 471 13.53 13.15 4.66
CA ASN A 471 13.15 13.39 3.26
C ASN A 471 11.92 14.27 3.22
#